data_AF-A0A268BQX3-F1
#
_entry.id   AF-A0A268BQX3-F1
#
_cell.length_a   1.000
_cell.length_b   1.000
_cell.length_c   1.000
_cell.angle_alpha   90.00
_cell.angle_beta   90.00
_cell.angle_gamma   90.00
#
_symmetry.space_group_name_H-M   'P 1'
#
loop_
_entity.id
_entity.type
_entity.pdbx_description
1 polymer ?
#
loop_
_entity_poly.entity_id
_entity_poly.type
_entity_poly.pdbx_seq_one_letter_code
_entity_poly.pdbx_strand_id
1 'polypeptide(L)'
;MAYTCPCCGYKTLESDGSYDICPICFWEDDPFQKEHIYEGGANTVSLIEAQQNYKEFGACERHVIQYTRNPAAEDEKDPGWKPVKG
;
A
#
# COMPACT_ATOMS: atom_id res chain seq x y z
N MET A 1 5.66 16.11 4.71
CA MET A 1 4.41 15.88 3.94
C MET A 1 4.30 14.38 3.78
N ALA A 2 3.14 13.80 4.09
CA ALA A 2 2.95 12.37 3.93
C ALA A 2 2.65 12.02 2.47
N TYR A 3 3.25 10.96 1.96
CA TYR A 3 3.09 10.45 0.60
C TYR A 3 2.01 9.39 0.55
N THR A 4 1.31 9.32 -0.58
CA THR A 4 0.20 8.39 -0.81
C THR A 4 0.74 6.97 -0.96
N CYS A 5 0.33 6.07 -0.07
CA CYS A 5 0.59 4.65 -0.23
C CYS A 5 -0.06 4.14 -1.53
N PRO A 6 0.69 3.54 -2.47
CA PRO A 6 0.13 3.11 -3.75
C PRO A 6 -0.88 1.96 -3.56
N CYS A 7 -0.73 1.13 -2.52
CA CYS A 7 -1.67 0.04 -2.22
C CYS A 7 -3.00 0.55 -1.64
N CYS A 8 -3.00 1.26 -0.52
CA CYS A 8 -4.25 1.63 0.15
C CYS A 8 -4.73 3.05 -0.15
N GLY A 9 -3.94 3.94 -0.76
CA GLY A 9 -4.33 5.31 -1.09
C GLY A 9 -4.39 6.29 0.08
N TYR A 10 -3.96 5.91 1.28
CA TYR A 10 -3.82 6.82 2.41
C TYR A 10 -2.41 7.45 2.44
N LYS A 11 -2.34 8.71 2.84
CA LYS A 11 -1.09 9.46 2.99
C LYS A 11 -0.39 9.06 4.29
N THR A 12 0.43 8.02 4.23
CA THR A 12 1.03 7.38 5.40
C THR A 12 2.53 7.15 5.30
N LEU A 13 3.11 7.40 4.13
CA LEU A 13 4.54 7.20 3.88
C LEU A 13 5.29 8.51 4.18
N GLU A 14 6.49 8.42 4.72
CA GLU A 14 7.32 9.59 5.05
C GLU A 14 8.03 10.13 3.80
N SER A 15 8.36 9.24 2.86
CA SER A 15 8.96 9.58 1.56
C SER A 15 8.44 8.73 0.40
N ASP A 16 8.84 9.10 -0.82
CA ASP A 16 8.51 8.42 -2.08
C ASP A 16 9.66 7.50 -2.48
N GLY A 17 9.48 6.19 -2.31
CA GLY A 17 10.39 5.14 -2.77
C GLY A 17 11.50 4.82 -1.77
N SER A 18 11.22 5.00 -0.48
CA SER A 18 12.18 4.85 0.62
C SER A 18 12.05 3.55 1.39
N TYR A 19 11.26 2.57 0.90
CA TYR A 19 10.98 1.31 1.59
C TYR A 19 10.21 1.51 2.92
N ASP A 20 9.46 2.61 3.03
CA ASP A 20 8.57 2.82 4.17
C ASP A 20 7.43 1.79 4.15
N ILE A 21 7.06 1.26 5.31
CA ILE A 21 5.94 0.32 5.43
C ILE A 21 4.67 1.08 5.81
N CYS A 22 3.65 1.00 4.96
CA CYS A 22 2.36 1.59 5.26
C CYS A 22 1.71 0.90 6.49
N PRO A 23 1.41 1.61 7.59
CA PRO A 23 0.80 0.99 8.77
C PRO A 23 -0.65 0.54 8.53
N ILE A 24 -1.32 1.05 7.50
CA ILE A 24 -2.73 0.73 7.21
C ILE A 24 -2.87 -0.58 6.44
N CYS A 25 -1.97 -0.86 5.49
CA CYS A 25 -2.07 -2.04 4.65
C CYS A 25 -0.82 -2.92 4.61
N PHE A 26 0.26 -2.49 5.27
CA PHE A 26 1.56 -3.17 5.32
C PHE A 26 2.28 -3.31 3.97
N TRP A 27 1.93 -2.48 2.98
CA TRP A 27 2.70 -2.39 1.74
C TRP A 27 4.03 -1.67 2.01
N GLU A 28 5.14 -2.28 1.60
CA GLU A 28 6.46 -1.65 1.62
C GLU A 28 6.68 -0.84 0.35
N ASP A 29 7.08 0.42 0.50
CA ASP A 29 7.16 1.41 -0.57
C ASP A 29 8.39 1.21 -1.47
N ASP A 30 8.41 0.08 -2.16
CA ASP A 30 9.44 -0.31 -3.12
C ASP A 30 9.26 0.46 -4.44
N PRO A 31 10.24 1.31 -4.84
CA PRO A 31 10.15 2.08 -6.08
C PRO A 31 10.05 1.21 -7.34
N PHE A 32 10.52 -0.04 -7.31
CA PHE A 32 10.39 -0.97 -8.43
C PHE A 32 9.00 -1.59 -8.54
N GLN A 33 8.21 -1.62 -7.46
CA GLN A 33 6.86 -2.20 -7.45
C GLN A 33 5.74 -1.14 -7.54
N LYS A 34 6.08 0.16 -7.59
CA LYS A 34 5.11 1.27 -7.63
C LYS A 34 4.22 1.34 -8.88
N GLU A 35 4.71 0.84 -10.01
CA GLU A 35 4.03 1.02 -11.30
C GLU A 35 3.77 -0.30 -12.04
N HIS A 36 3.98 -1.45 -11.39
CA HIS A 36 4.15 -2.72 -12.11
C HIS A 36 3.37 -3.92 -11.55
N ILE A 37 3.25 -4.93 -12.42
CA ILE A 37 2.70 -6.27 -12.17
C ILE A 37 3.79 -7.22 -11.61
N TYR A 38 5.00 -6.73 -11.34
CA TYR A 38 6.12 -7.58 -10.92
C TYR A 38 5.95 -8.07 -9.47
N GLU A 39 5.90 -9.39 -9.32
CA GLU A 39 6.04 -10.12 -8.07
C GLU A 39 7.54 -10.29 -7.70
N GLY A 40 7.85 -10.45 -6.41
CA GLY A 40 9.20 -10.80 -5.94
C GLY A 40 10.18 -9.63 -5.70
N GLY A 41 9.66 -8.41 -5.43
CA GLY A 41 10.43 -7.28 -4.87
C GLY A 41 10.45 -7.31 -3.34
N ALA A 42 10.37 -6.16 -2.68
CA ALA A 42 10.17 -6.10 -1.22
C ALA A 42 8.85 -6.77 -0.79
N ASN A 43 7.83 -6.69 -1.64
CA ASN A 43 6.54 -7.33 -1.46
C ASN A 43 6.46 -8.60 -2.32
N THR A 44 5.88 -9.68 -1.78
CA THR A 44 5.79 -10.94 -2.54
C THR A 44 4.74 -10.87 -3.64
N VAL A 45 3.63 -10.16 -3.39
CA VAL A 45 2.54 -9.91 -4.35
C VAL A 45 2.78 -8.66 -5.19
N SER A 46 2.15 -8.60 -6.37
CA SER A 46 2.13 -7.39 -7.20
C SER A 46 1.33 -6.25 -6.55
N LEU A 47 1.53 -5.01 -7.00
CA LEU A 47 0.73 -3.87 -6.52
C LEU A 47 -0.76 -4.03 -6.83
N ILE A 48 -1.11 -4.59 -8.00
CA ILE A 48 -2.51 -4.84 -8.38
C ILE A 48 -3.15 -5.82 -7.40
N GLU A 49 -2.46 -6.90 -7.07
CA GLU A 49 -2.93 -7.89 -6.11
C GLU A 49 -3.02 -7.31 -4.70
N ALA A 50 -2.02 -6.54 -4.25
CA ALA A 50 -2.06 -5.86 -2.96
C ALA A 50 -3.25 -4.89 -2.84
N GLN A 51 -3.59 -4.15 -3.90
CA GLN A 51 -4.77 -3.27 -3.91
C GLN A 51 -6.08 -4.06 -3.80
N GLN A 52 -6.17 -5.22 -4.47
CA GLN A 52 -7.33 -6.12 -4.37
C GLN A 52 -7.46 -6.72 -2.97
N ASN A 53 -6.34 -7.20 -2.43
CA ASN A 53 -6.21 -7.75 -1.09
C ASN A 53 -6.62 -6.73 -0.02
N TYR A 54 -6.16 -5.49 -0.13
CA TYR A 54 -6.55 -4.43 0.79
C TYR A 54 -8.05 -4.16 0.76
N LYS A 55 -8.66 -4.18 -0.43
CA LYS A 55 -10.11 -4.03 -0.58
C LYS A 55 -10.88 -5.19 0.05
N GLU A 56 -10.35 -6.41 0.00
CA GLU A 56 -11.03 -7.61 0.50
C GLU A 56 -10.87 -7.79 2.02
N PHE A 57 -9.67 -7.59 2.56
CA PHE A 57 -9.36 -7.91 3.96
C PHE A 57 -8.47 -6.88 4.68
N GLY A 58 -8.22 -5.71 4.09
CA GLY A 58 -7.57 -4.59 4.79
C GLY A 58 -6.05 -4.68 4.90
N ALA A 59 -5.39 -5.58 4.18
CA ALA A 59 -3.93 -5.68 4.12
C ALA A 59 -3.45 -6.02 2.70
N CYS A 60 -2.18 -5.78 2.39
CA CYS A 60 -1.58 -6.15 1.09
C CYS A 60 -1.48 -7.67 0.92
N GLU A 61 -1.36 -8.42 2.02
CA GLU A 61 -1.35 -9.89 2.04
C GLU A 61 -2.00 -10.43 3.32
N ARG A 62 -2.51 -11.68 3.29
CA ARG A 62 -3.24 -12.24 4.44
C ARG A 62 -2.36 -12.43 5.69
N HIS A 63 -1.10 -12.79 5.50
CA HIS A 63 -0.21 -13.13 6.62
C HIS A 63 0.24 -11.90 7.42
N VAL A 64 0.11 -10.70 6.84
CA VAL A 64 0.50 -9.42 7.46
C VAL A 64 -0.65 -8.64 8.09
N ILE A 65 -1.88 -9.16 8.06
CA ILE A 65 -3.06 -8.51 8.67
C ILE A 65 -2.81 -8.13 10.14
N GLN A 66 -2.10 -8.97 10.89
CA GLN A 66 -1.80 -8.70 12.30
C GLN A 66 -0.89 -7.48 12.55
N TYR A 67 -0.23 -6.99 11.51
CA TYR A 67 0.66 -5.82 11.56
C TYR A 67 0.00 -4.55 11.01
N THR A 68 -1.25 -4.62 10.52
CA THR A 68 -2.00 -3.45 10.07
C THR A 68 -2.76 -2.79 11.21
N ARG A 69 -3.14 -1.54 10.99
CA ARG A 69 -4.16 -0.85 11.77
C ARG A 69 -5.28 -0.36 10.87
N ASN A 70 -6.48 -0.21 11.43
CA ASN A 70 -7.54 0.52 10.75
C ASN A 70 -7.13 1.99 10.54
N PRO A 71 -7.61 2.63 9.46
CA PRO A 71 -7.51 4.08 9.31
C PRO A 71 -8.14 4.80 10.50
N ALA A 72 -7.44 5.77 11.05
CA ALA A 72 -7.91 6.70 12.08
C ALA A 72 -8.57 7.92 11.44
N ALA A 73 -9.22 8.76 12.24
CA ALA A 73 -9.92 9.94 11.74
C ALA A 73 -8.96 10.99 11.14
N GLU A 74 -7.69 10.98 11.56
CA GLU A 74 -6.66 11.91 11.10
C GLU A 74 -5.96 11.44 9.81
N ASP A 75 -6.16 10.18 9.40
CA ASP A 75 -5.55 9.66 8.19
C ASP A 75 -6.22 10.27 6.95
N GLU A 76 -5.41 10.98 6.16
CA GLU A 76 -5.87 11.59 4.92
C GLU A 76 -5.87 10.56 3.79
N LYS A 77 -7.03 10.34 3.18
CA LYS A 77 -7.15 9.59 1.92
C LYS A 77 -6.87 10.52 0.74
N ASP A 78 -6.00 10.11 -0.17
CA ASP A 78 -5.74 10.87 -1.39
C ASP A 78 -6.96 10.77 -2.34
N PRO A 79 -7.65 11.89 -2.65
CA PRO A 79 -8.80 11.88 -3.55
C PRO A 79 -8.42 11.60 -5.01
N GLY A 80 -7.15 11.75 -5.36
CA GLY A 80 -6.60 11.42 -6.68
C GLY A 80 -6.20 9.96 -6.84
N TRP A 81 -6.09 9.21 -5.74
CA TRP A 81 -5.68 7.81 -5.77
C TRP A 81 -6.70 6.94 -6.50
N LYS A 82 -6.20 6.06 -7.36
CA LYS A 82 -7.00 5.08 -8.09
C LYS A 82 -6.26 3.75 -8.12
N PRO A 83 -6.98 2.62 -8.08
CA PRO A 83 -6.37 1.33 -8.30
C PRO A 83 -5.75 1.27 -9.71
N VAL A 84 -4.63 0.57 -9.82
CA VAL A 84 -3.96 0.29 -11.09
C VAL A 84 -4.92 -0.52 -11.96
N LYS A 85 -5.06 -0.09 -13.22
CA LYS A 85 -5.82 -0.87 -14.21
C LYS A 85 -4.92 -2.00 -14.70
N GLY A 86 -5.33 -3.24 -14.44
CA GLY A 86 -4.76 -4.42 -15.10
C GLY A 86 -5.11 -4.48 -16.58
#